data_AF-A0AAX2EQJ7-F1
#
_entry.id   AF-A0AAX2EQJ7-F1
#
_cell.length_a   1.000
_cell.length_b   1.000
_cell.length_c   1.000
_cell.angle_alpha   90.00
_cell.angle_beta   90.00
_cell.angle_gamma   90.00
#
_symmetry.space_group_name_H-M   'P 1'
#
loop_
_entity.id
_entity.type
_entity.pdbx_description
1 polymer ?
#
loop_
_entity_poly.entity_id
_entity_poly.type
_entity_poly.pdbx_seq_one_letter_code
_entity_poly.pdbx_strand_id
1 'polypeptide(L)'
;MIPAAAILGMALVLPANAAPSSGSWSDTAAGGSTRTGKQIVRGRALSSPSAIPASAKVTRVAWRITLLAPPPPGLEIKLCRHDRCLRLPSLAGQRSITFPLSATGEFRFIYTVNKRGPLRPALNVVNQQLIVNYR
;
A
#
# COMPACT_ATOMS: atom_id res chain seq x y z
N MET A 1 63.05 32.24 -17.57
CA MET A 1 62.54 31.10 -18.35
C MET A 1 63.03 29.82 -17.70
N ILE A 2 62.20 29.13 -16.90
CA ILE A 2 62.32 27.73 -16.39
C ILE A 2 60.87 27.29 -16.03
N PRO A 3 60.43 26.04 -16.30
CA PRO A 3 59.08 25.77 -16.79
C PRO A 3 58.06 25.45 -15.69
N ALA A 4 56.79 25.75 -16.01
CA ALA A 4 55.62 25.35 -15.23
C ALA A 4 55.44 23.83 -15.28
N ALA A 5 55.53 23.17 -14.12
CA ALA A 5 55.19 21.77 -13.97
C ALA A 5 53.66 21.62 -13.98
N ALA A 6 53.11 21.12 -15.08
CA ALA A 6 51.70 20.78 -15.18
C ALA A 6 51.44 19.46 -14.42
N ILE A 7 50.79 19.56 -13.26
CA ILE A 7 50.29 18.39 -12.53
C ILE A 7 48.98 17.97 -13.20
N LEU A 8 49.02 16.90 -13.99
CA LEU A 8 47.85 16.31 -14.62
C LEU A 8 47.10 15.45 -13.56
N GLY A 9 46.11 16.05 -12.90
CA GLY A 9 45.22 15.34 -11.98
C GLY A 9 44.26 14.44 -12.74
N MET A 10 44.47 13.12 -12.69
CA MET A 10 43.56 12.13 -13.26
C MET A 10 42.32 12.00 -12.35
N ALA A 11 41.22 12.64 -12.77
CA ALA A 11 39.93 12.55 -12.07
C ALA A 11 39.31 11.16 -12.31
N LEU A 12 39.25 10.35 -11.26
CA LEU A 12 38.60 9.04 -11.26
C LEU A 12 37.08 9.25 -11.28
N VAL A 13 36.47 9.20 -12.47
CA VAL A 13 35.00 9.26 -12.62
C VAL A 13 34.44 7.87 -12.31
N LEU A 14 34.04 7.65 -11.06
CA LEU A 14 33.31 6.45 -10.66
C LEU A 14 31.88 6.53 -11.25
N PRO A 15 31.41 5.52 -12.01
CA PRO A 15 30.01 5.48 -12.41
C PRO A 15 29.16 5.32 -11.15
N ALA A 16 28.37 6.35 -10.84
CA ALA A 16 27.37 6.26 -9.78
C ALA A 16 26.25 5.33 -10.27
N ASN A 17 26.37 4.03 -9.98
CA ASN A 17 25.26 3.11 -10.10
C ASN A 17 24.20 3.53 -9.07
N ALA A 18 23.24 4.35 -9.49
CA ALA A 18 22.07 4.69 -8.68
C ALA A 18 21.31 3.39 -8.42
N ALA A 19 21.49 2.81 -7.23
CA ALA A 19 20.66 1.69 -6.80
C ALA A 19 19.19 2.12 -6.86
N PRO A 20 18.26 1.24 -7.27
CA PRO A 20 16.83 1.55 -7.18
C PRO A 20 16.52 1.94 -5.74
N SER A 21 16.04 3.16 -5.54
CA SER A 21 15.74 3.70 -4.22
C SER A 21 14.61 2.87 -3.61
N SER A 22 14.97 1.95 -2.72
CA SER A 22 13.98 1.23 -1.93
C SER A 22 13.46 2.11 -0.81
N GLY A 23 12.20 1.90 -0.43
CA GLY A 23 11.56 2.71 0.59
C GLY A 23 10.27 2.10 1.07
N SER A 24 9.65 2.79 2.02
CA SER A 24 8.37 2.40 2.59
C SER A 24 7.53 3.64 2.88
N TRP A 25 6.23 3.52 2.69
CA TRP A 25 5.27 4.51 3.18
C TRP A 25 4.12 3.81 3.87
N SER A 26 3.43 4.55 4.73
CA SER A 26 2.26 4.05 5.42
C SER A 26 1.23 5.15 5.57
N ASP A 27 -0.03 4.74 5.62
CA ASP A 27 -1.16 5.65 5.85
C ASP A 27 -2.25 4.90 6.64
N THR A 28 -3.13 5.66 7.30
CA THR A 28 -4.24 5.12 8.07
C THR A 28 -5.51 5.96 7.90
N ALA A 29 -6.67 5.30 7.87
CA ALA A 29 -7.94 5.96 7.69
C ALA A 29 -9.10 5.15 8.32
N ALA A 30 -10.30 5.74 8.36
CA ALA A 30 -11.52 5.02 8.71
C ALA A 30 -12.03 4.17 7.53
N GLY A 31 -12.56 2.96 7.81
CA GLY A 31 -12.99 2.00 6.78
C GLY A 31 -14.50 1.97 6.48
N GLY A 32 -15.33 2.52 7.38
CA GLY A 32 -16.77 2.63 7.19
C GLY A 32 -17.58 1.48 7.80
N SER A 33 -18.89 1.44 7.54
CA SER A 33 -19.79 0.45 8.15
C SER A 33 -20.95 0.03 7.25
N THR A 34 -21.47 -1.18 7.49
CA THR A 34 -22.75 -1.63 6.93
C THR A 34 -23.51 -2.51 7.92
N ARG A 35 -24.83 -2.40 7.92
CA ARG A 35 -25.75 -3.27 8.66
C ARG A 35 -26.39 -4.34 7.76
N THR A 36 -26.12 -4.31 6.47
CA THR A 36 -26.72 -5.20 5.47
C THR A 36 -25.61 -5.94 4.73
N GLY A 37 -25.71 -7.26 4.68
CA GLY A 37 -24.79 -8.10 3.93
C GLY A 37 -24.96 -7.90 2.41
N LYS A 38 -23.98 -8.34 1.62
CA LYS A 38 -23.80 -8.00 0.19
C LYS A 38 -23.64 -6.52 -0.16
N GLN A 39 -23.78 -5.60 0.79
CA GLN A 39 -23.42 -4.19 0.57
C GLN A 39 -21.90 -4.04 0.48
N ILE A 40 -21.45 -3.29 -0.52
CA ILE A 40 -20.04 -2.92 -0.67
C ILE A 40 -19.76 -1.71 0.21
N VAL A 41 -18.81 -1.84 1.13
CA VAL A 41 -18.27 -0.73 1.91
C VAL A 41 -16.91 -0.37 1.31
N ARG A 42 -16.76 0.89 0.90
CA ARG A 42 -15.50 1.44 0.40
C ARG A 42 -14.86 2.26 1.51
N GLY A 43 -13.70 1.82 1.99
CA GLY A 43 -12.91 2.59 2.93
C GLY A 43 -12.44 3.91 2.31
N ARG A 44 -12.08 4.87 3.17
CA ARG A 44 -11.39 6.09 2.73
C ARG A 44 -10.08 5.73 2.03
N ALA A 45 -9.65 6.60 1.11
CA ALA A 45 -8.39 6.45 0.40
C ALA A 45 -7.20 6.52 1.35
N LEU A 46 -6.18 5.74 1.03
CA LEU A 46 -4.87 5.71 1.65
C LEU A 46 -3.87 6.10 0.56
N SER A 47 -3.14 7.18 0.76
CA SER A 47 -2.44 7.85 -0.33
C SER A 47 -0.93 7.82 -0.12
N SER A 48 -0.21 7.50 -1.18
CA SER A 48 1.25 7.63 -1.20
C SER A 48 1.67 9.10 -1.02
N PRO A 49 2.75 9.38 -0.28
CA PRO A 49 3.38 10.70 -0.30
C PRO A 49 3.79 11.15 -1.71
N SER A 50 3.81 12.46 -1.95
CA SER A 50 4.20 13.05 -3.25
C SER A 50 5.68 12.85 -3.60
N ALA A 51 6.54 12.64 -2.60
CA ALA A 51 7.99 12.48 -2.78
C ALA A 51 8.43 11.09 -3.29
N ILE A 52 7.49 10.18 -3.57
CA ILE A 52 7.82 8.83 -4.06
C ILE A 52 8.09 8.87 -5.57
N PRO A 53 9.18 8.26 -6.05
CA PRO A 53 9.46 8.17 -7.49
C PRO A 53 8.28 7.58 -8.26
N ALA A 54 7.90 8.19 -9.38
CA ALA A 54 6.79 7.70 -10.21
C ALA A 54 7.01 6.27 -10.75
N SER A 55 8.27 5.87 -10.90
CA SER A 55 8.69 4.53 -11.32
C SER A 55 8.60 3.46 -10.22
N ALA A 56 8.48 3.87 -8.94
CA ALA A 56 8.53 2.96 -7.79
C ALA A 56 7.46 1.86 -7.88
N LYS A 57 7.89 0.62 -7.69
CA LYS A 57 7.02 -0.56 -7.74
C LYS A 57 6.90 -1.20 -6.37
N VAL A 58 5.67 -1.59 -6.02
CA VAL A 58 5.40 -2.27 -4.76
C VAL A 58 6.10 -3.62 -4.75
N THR A 59 6.86 -3.88 -3.68
CA THR A 59 7.50 -5.17 -3.41
C THR A 59 6.73 -5.97 -2.36
N ARG A 60 6.14 -5.28 -1.38
CA ARG A 60 5.37 -5.89 -0.30
C ARG A 60 4.34 -4.91 0.24
N VAL A 61 3.15 -5.41 0.52
CA VAL A 61 2.14 -4.71 1.31
C VAL A 61 2.00 -5.37 2.68
N ALA A 62 1.80 -4.58 3.72
CA ALA A 62 1.34 -5.03 5.03
C ALA A 62 0.13 -4.22 5.45
N TRP A 63 -0.82 -4.86 6.12
CA TRP A 63 -2.07 -4.23 6.49
C TRP A 63 -2.52 -4.61 7.89
N ARG A 64 -3.33 -3.73 8.48
CA ARG A 64 -4.06 -3.99 9.71
C ARG A 64 -5.41 -3.28 9.66
N ILE A 65 -6.46 -4.00 9.99
CA ILE A 65 -7.84 -3.53 10.00
C ILE A 65 -8.43 -3.79 11.37
N THR A 66 -8.96 -2.76 11.99
CA THR A 66 -9.60 -2.82 13.31
C THR A 66 -11.10 -2.70 13.13
N LEU A 67 -11.84 -3.66 13.69
CA LEU A 67 -13.29 -3.66 13.71
C LEU A 67 -13.79 -3.28 15.11
N LEU A 68 -14.96 -2.65 15.19
CA LEU A 68 -15.62 -2.36 16.47
C LEU A 68 -16.15 -3.63 17.17
N ALA A 69 -16.46 -4.67 16.38
CA ALA A 69 -17.02 -5.94 16.82
C ALA A 69 -16.36 -7.10 16.07
N PRO A 70 -16.53 -8.36 16.51
CA PRO A 70 -15.99 -9.51 15.81
C PRO A 70 -16.39 -9.53 14.32
N PRO A 71 -15.50 -9.99 13.42
CA PRO A 71 -15.77 -10.00 11.98
C PRO A 71 -17.00 -10.86 11.67
N PRO A 72 -18.00 -10.34 10.93
CA PRO A 72 -19.13 -11.14 10.49
C PRO A 72 -18.66 -12.35 9.65
N PRO A 73 -19.28 -13.54 9.80
CA PRO A 73 -18.97 -14.69 8.96
C PRO A 73 -19.12 -14.36 7.47
N GLY A 74 -18.13 -14.77 6.67
CA GLY A 74 -18.10 -14.47 5.24
C GLY A 74 -17.65 -13.05 4.90
N LEU A 75 -17.03 -12.32 5.83
CA LEU A 75 -16.34 -11.06 5.53
C LEU A 75 -15.25 -11.30 4.46
N GLU A 76 -15.40 -10.63 3.33
CA GLU A 76 -14.40 -10.53 2.28
C GLU A 76 -13.73 -9.15 2.34
N ILE A 77 -12.42 -9.14 2.19
CA ILE A 77 -11.60 -7.93 2.22
C ILE A 77 -10.76 -7.89 0.95
N LYS A 78 -10.74 -6.74 0.29
CA LYS A 78 -9.86 -6.48 -0.84
C LYS A 78 -9.10 -5.18 -0.62
N LEU A 79 -7.83 -5.14 -0.99
CA LEU A 79 -7.08 -3.91 -1.18
C LEU A 79 -7.08 -3.59 -2.67
N CYS A 80 -7.65 -2.45 -3.06
CA CYS A 80 -7.79 -2.04 -4.44
C CYS A 80 -7.01 -0.75 -4.73
N ARG A 81 -6.36 -0.74 -5.87
CA ARG A 81 -5.91 0.43 -6.62
C ARG A 81 -6.77 0.54 -7.88
N HIS A 82 -6.69 1.65 -8.62
CA HIS A 82 -7.51 1.85 -9.81
C HIS A 82 -7.35 0.74 -10.87
N ASP A 83 -6.17 0.11 -10.94
CA ASP A 83 -5.80 -0.90 -11.94
C ASP A 83 -5.93 -2.35 -11.43
N ARG A 84 -5.94 -2.58 -10.11
CA ARG A 84 -5.84 -3.92 -9.52
C ARG A 84 -6.53 -4.02 -8.17
N CYS A 85 -7.07 -5.20 -7.86
CA CYS A 85 -7.52 -5.55 -6.52
C CYS A 85 -6.85 -6.84 -6.01
N LEU A 86 -6.43 -6.81 -4.75
CA LEU A 86 -5.82 -7.91 -4.01
C LEU A 86 -6.80 -8.41 -2.97
N ARG A 87 -7.22 -9.68 -3.03
CA ARG A 87 -7.97 -10.31 -1.93
C ARG A 87 -7.03 -10.50 -0.72
N LEU A 88 -7.49 -10.10 0.45
CA LEU A 88 -6.77 -10.27 1.72
C LEU A 88 -7.43 -11.38 2.54
N PRO A 89 -6.66 -12.35 3.05
CA PRO A 89 -7.21 -13.51 3.76
C PRO A 89 -7.63 -13.20 5.21
N SER A 90 -7.20 -12.06 5.76
CA SER A 90 -7.30 -11.76 7.19
C SER A 90 -7.34 -10.25 7.43
N LEU A 91 -7.76 -9.86 8.64
CA LEU A 91 -7.79 -8.45 9.08
C LEU A 91 -6.39 -7.84 9.22
N ALA A 92 -5.35 -8.65 9.42
CA ALA A 92 -3.97 -8.21 9.48
C ALA A 92 -3.05 -9.23 8.80
N GLY A 93 -2.00 -8.74 8.17
CA GLY A 93 -1.04 -9.59 7.49
C GLY A 93 -0.08 -8.81 6.61
N GLN A 94 0.72 -9.55 5.85
CA GLN A 94 1.61 -9.02 4.84
C GLN A 94 1.63 -9.94 3.62
N ARG A 95 1.94 -9.39 2.45
CA ARG A 95 2.01 -10.12 1.19
C ARG A 95 3.05 -9.50 0.27
N SER A 96 3.96 -10.34 -0.21
CA SER A 96 4.87 -9.97 -1.30
C SER A 96 4.09 -9.83 -2.61
N ILE A 97 4.42 -8.80 -3.38
CA ILE A 97 3.78 -8.51 -4.66
C ILE A 97 4.70 -9.01 -5.78
N THR A 98 4.19 -9.94 -6.57
CA THR A 98 4.94 -10.60 -7.66
C THR A 98 4.53 -10.12 -9.05
N PHE A 99 3.63 -9.15 -9.12
CA PHE A 99 3.14 -8.56 -10.37
C PHE A 99 3.37 -7.05 -10.39
N PRO A 100 3.40 -6.40 -11.56
CA PRO A 100 3.59 -4.94 -11.63
C PRO A 100 2.46 -4.20 -10.90
N LEU A 101 2.82 -3.46 -9.85
CA LEU A 101 1.93 -2.59 -9.09
C LEU A 101 2.71 -1.32 -8.74
N SER A 102 2.17 -0.15 -9.10
CA SER A 102 2.79 1.13 -8.76
C SER A 102 2.66 1.41 -7.26
N ALA A 103 3.72 1.94 -6.66
CA ALA A 103 3.74 2.36 -5.26
C ALA A 103 3.15 3.75 -5.03
N THR A 104 2.69 4.43 -6.09
CA THR A 104 2.11 5.77 -6.03
C THR A 104 0.60 5.77 -6.25
N GLY A 105 -0.05 6.83 -5.78
CA GLY A 105 -1.49 7.06 -5.89
C GLY A 105 -2.28 6.52 -4.70
N GLU A 106 -3.59 6.35 -4.92
CA GLU A 106 -4.53 5.92 -3.88
C GLU A 106 -4.72 4.40 -3.84
N PHE A 107 -4.80 3.88 -2.62
CA PHE A 107 -5.24 2.55 -2.30
C PHE A 107 -6.51 2.63 -1.45
N ARG A 108 -7.42 1.66 -1.61
CA ARG A 108 -8.67 1.58 -0.84
C ARG A 108 -8.93 0.15 -0.40
N PHE A 109 -9.30 -0.04 0.86
CA PHE A 109 -9.89 -1.30 1.26
C PHE A 109 -11.37 -1.33 0.88
N ILE A 110 -11.80 -2.49 0.39
CA ILE A 110 -13.18 -2.78 0.01
C ILE A 110 -13.64 -3.96 0.84
N TYR A 111 -14.79 -3.81 1.48
CA TYR A 111 -15.36 -4.83 2.35
C TYR A 111 -16.74 -5.24 1.84
N THR A 112 -17.00 -6.54 1.89
CA THR A 112 -18.32 -7.11 1.63
C THR A 112 -18.52 -8.29 2.57
N VAL A 113 -19.73 -8.49 3.10
CA VAL A 113 -20.06 -9.72 3.82
C VAL A 113 -20.86 -10.63 2.89
N ASN A 114 -20.37 -11.84 2.64
CA ASN A 114 -20.99 -12.83 1.77
C ASN A 114 -22.21 -13.52 2.43
N LYS A 115 -23.14 -12.72 2.92
CA LYS A 115 -24.41 -13.11 3.53
C LYS A 115 -25.48 -12.12 3.04
N ARG A 116 -26.71 -12.56 2.74
CA ARG A 116 -27.81 -11.65 2.42
C ARG A 116 -28.56 -11.22 3.69
N GLY A 117 -29.21 -10.05 3.65
CA GLY A 117 -30.04 -9.55 4.75
C GLY A 117 -29.24 -8.89 5.88
N PRO A 118 -29.85 -8.71 7.06
CA PRO A 118 -29.24 -7.96 8.15
C PRO A 118 -28.02 -8.67 8.77
N LEU A 119 -27.03 -7.86 9.14
CA LEU A 119 -25.84 -8.26 9.89
C LEU A 119 -26.04 -7.98 11.38
N ARG A 120 -25.81 -8.99 12.21
CA ARG A 120 -25.79 -8.89 13.67
C ARG A 120 -24.57 -9.67 14.20
N PRO A 121 -23.52 -9.00 14.72
CA PRO A 121 -23.34 -7.54 14.74
C PRO A 121 -23.14 -6.97 13.32
N ALA A 122 -23.27 -5.64 13.21
CA ALA A 122 -22.96 -4.91 11.98
C ALA A 122 -21.46 -4.97 11.67
N LEU A 123 -21.08 -4.85 10.40
CA LEU A 123 -19.69 -4.58 10.04
C LEU A 123 -19.40 -3.11 10.33
N ASN A 124 -18.44 -2.84 11.21
CA ASN A 124 -17.96 -1.48 11.49
C ASN A 124 -16.44 -1.48 11.54
N VAL A 125 -15.82 -0.89 10.53
CA VAL A 125 -14.38 -0.78 10.35
C VAL A 125 -13.92 0.59 10.88
N VAL A 126 -13.40 0.59 12.10
CA VAL A 126 -13.01 1.82 12.79
C VAL A 126 -11.64 2.32 12.35
N ASN A 127 -10.74 1.41 11.97
CA ASN A 127 -9.42 1.75 11.46
C ASN A 127 -8.97 0.79 10.36
N GLN A 128 -8.27 1.32 9.36
CA GLN A 128 -7.55 0.60 8.33
C GLN A 128 -6.18 1.25 8.19
N GLN A 129 -5.14 0.42 8.13
CA GLN A 129 -3.75 0.84 7.95
C GLN A 129 -3.13 0.03 6.82
N LEU A 130 -2.36 0.72 5.99
CA LEU A 130 -1.57 0.11 4.93
C LEU A 130 -0.12 0.58 5.06
N ILE A 131 0.80 -0.37 4.88
CA ILE A 131 2.23 -0.12 4.71
C ILE A 131 2.61 -0.69 3.35
N VAL A 132 3.29 0.10 2.53
CA VAL A 132 3.72 -0.26 1.19
C VAL A 132 5.23 -0.11 1.09
N ASN A 133 5.91 -1.23 0.92
CA ASN A 133 7.33 -1.26 0.61
C ASN A 133 7.50 -1.26 -0.91
N TYR A 134 8.49 -0.51 -1.39
CA TYR A 134 8.75 -0.34 -2.80
C TYR A 134 10.25 -0.31 -3.12
N ARG A 135 10.55 -0.42 -4.40
CA ARG A 135 11.87 -0.22 -4.99
C ARG A 135 11.75 0.38 -6.39
#